data_AF-A0A521M844-F1
#
_entry.id   AF-A0A521M844-F1
#
_cell.length_a   1.000
_cell.length_b   1.000
_cell.length_c   1.000
_cell.angle_alpha   90.00
_cell.angle_beta   90.00
_cell.angle_gamma   90.00
#
_symmetry.space_group_name_H-M   'P 1'
#
loop_
_entity.id
_entity.type
_entity.pdbx_description
1 polymer ?
#
loop_
_entity_poly.entity_id
_entity_poly.type
_entity_poly.pdbx_seq_one_letter_code
_entity_poly.pdbx_strand_id
1 'polypeptide(L)'
;MATQTLQDDFHEQLKTVLPRLRIYALSLTRDRDAADDLVHDTVIKALTGRNSFQPGTNLAAWLFRIQRNEFISGLRRRRPTVPVDTAIAESLSHPPHQDSGLVMREFMSAFGKLAPAQREALLLAVLEGLPYETIADHTGVSVGTVKSRISRARDTLERLLLEGESRHPTGETARRPSAEAEEDRVGDR
;
A
#
# COMPACT_ATOMS: atom_id res chain seq x y z
N MET A 1 -2.89 2.44 40.77
CA MET A 1 -3.87 2.99 39.82
C MET A 1 -3.21 3.66 38.61
N ALA A 2 -2.20 4.54 38.76
CA ALA A 2 -1.54 5.20 37.62
C ALA A 2 -0.96 4.24 36.55
N THR A 3 -0.39 3.09 36.95
CA THR A 3 0.15 2.08 36.02
C THR A 3 -0.96 1.37 35.21
N GLN A 4 -2.17 1.23 35.78
CA GLN A 4 -3.33 0.63 35.12
C GLN A 4 -3.86 1.58 34.03
N THR A 5 -3.99 2.87 34.35
CA THR A 5 -4.46 3.91 33.42
C THR A 5 -3.52 4.08 32.21
N LEU A 6 -2.19 4.02 32.42
CA LEU A 6 -1.21 4.05 31.33
C LEU A 6 -1.22 2.78 30.47
N GLN A 7 -1.53 1.62 31.07
CA GLN A 7 -1.69 0.36 30.33
C GLN A 7 -2.94 0.38 29.46
N ASP A 8 -4.04 0.93 29.97
CA ASP A 8 -5.29 1.04 29.22
C ASP A 8 -5.14 2.05 28.06
N ASP A 9 -4.45 3.16 28.29
CA ASP A 9 -4.13 4.16 27.25
C ASP A 9 -3.28 3.57 26.11
N PHE A 10 -2.23 2.80 26.43
CA PHE A 10 -1.41 2.14 25.41
C PHE A 10 -2.22 1.14 24.56
N HIS A 11 -3.07 0.32 25.18
CA HIS A 11 -3.87 -0.66 24.44
C HIS A 11 -4.90 0.02 23.54
N GLU A 12 -5.54 1.08 24.00
CA GLU A 12 -6.49 1.83 23.17
C GLU A 12 -5.77 2.51 22.01
N GLN A 13 -4.65 3.18 22.25
CA GLN A 13 -3.84 3.77 21.18
C GLN A 13 -3.39 2.70 20.17
N LEU A 14 -2.91 1.54 20.64
CA LEU A 14 -2.54 0.42 19.77
C LEU A 14 -3.71 -0.01 18.86
N LYS A 15 -4.92 -0.18 19.42
CA LYS A 15 -6.12 -0.53 18.65
C LYS A 15 -6.41 0.50 17.55
N THR A 16 -6.23 1.79 17.82
CA THR A 16 -6.43 2.83 16.79
C THR A 16 -5.42 2.75 15.64
N VAL A 17 -4.23 2.19 15.87
CA VAL A 17 -3.19 2.05 14.84
C VAL A 17 -3.32 0.74 14.06
N LEU A 18 -4.01 -0.29 14.60
CA LEU A 18 -4.14 -1.62 13.96
C LEU A 18 -4.59 -1.59 12.49
N PRO A 19 -5.65 -0.83 12.08
CA PRO A 19 -6.05 -0.79 10.67
C PRO A 19 -4.94 -0.28 9.76
N ARG A 20 -4.15 0.68 10.26
CA ARG A 20 -3.04 1.30 9.53
C ARG A 20 -1.83 0.39 9.45
N LEU A 21 -1.52 -0.36 10.53
CA LEU A 21 -0.54 -1.45 10.49
C LEU A 21 -0.89 -2.51 9.45
N ARG A 22 -2.18 -2.83 9.32
CA ARG A 22 -2.62 -3.80 8.31
C ARG A 22 -2.44 -3.28 6.88
N ILE A 23 -2.75 -2.00 6.63
CA ILE A 23 -2.52 -1.38 5.32
C ILE A 23 -1.01 -1.35 5.00
N TYR A 24 -0.17 -1.02 5.97
CA TYR A 24 1.28 -1.04 5.77
C TYR A 24 1.80 -2.46 5.52
N ALA A 25 1.40 -3.44 6.32
CA ALA A 25 1.75 -4.84 6.12
C ALA A 25 1.36 -5.33 4.72
N LEU A 26 0.14 -5.06 4.25
CA LEU A 26 -0.31 -5.39 2.89
C LEU A 26 0.57 -4.75 1.81
N SER A 27 1.07 -3.53 2.03
CA SER A 27 1.99 -2.87 1.10
C SER A 27 3.39 -3.52 1.04
N LEU A 28 3.79 -4.18 2.14
CA LEU A 28 5.05 -4.89 2.28
C LEU A 28 4.97 -6.34 1.79
N THR A 29 3.89 -7.05 2.08
CA THR A 29 3.77 -8.49 1.76
C THR A 29 3.08 -8.73 0.43
N ARG A 30 2.13 -7.86 0.05
CA ARG A 30 1.22 -8.01 -1.10
C ARG A 30 0.37 -9.28 -1.05
N ASP A 31 0.30 -9.89 0.12
CA ASP A 31 -0.39 -11.13 0.44
C ASP A 31 -1.16 -10.90 1.74
N ARG A 32 -2.44 -11.27 1.74
CA ARG A 32 -3.35 -10.97 2.86
C ARG A 32 -2.99 -11.78 4.10
N ASP A 33 -2.71 -13.07 3.93
CA ASP A 33 -2.43 -13.98 5.03
C ASP A 33 -1.08 -13.61 5.65
N ALA A 34 -0.06 -13.38 4.82
CA ALA A 34 1.24 -12.91 5.28
C ALA A 34 1.18 -11.51 5.91
N ALA A 35 0.27 -10.64 5.47
CA ALA A 35 0.06 -9.34 6.12
C ALA A 35 -0.55 -9.49 7.51
N ASP A 36 -1.56 -10.36 7.64
CA ASP A 36 -2.23 -10.61 8.92
C ASP A 36 -1.26 -11.27 9.92
N ASP A 37 -0.42 -12.21 9.47
CA ASP A 37 0.68 -12.78 10.27
C ASP A 37 1.69 -11.71 10.71
N LEU A 38 2.11 -10.84 9.78
CA LEU A 38 3.06 -9.77 10.09
C LEU A 38 2.49 -8.77 11.12
N VAL A 39 1.21 -8.42 11.01
CA VAL A 39 0.52 -7.58 12.01
C VAL A 39 0.49 -8.30 13.37
N HIS A 40 0.18 -9.58 13.38
CA HIS A 40 0.14 -10.38 14.60
C HIS A 40 1.49 -10.39 15.33
N ASP A 41 2.57 -10.72 14.61
CA ASP A 41 3.94 -10.72 15.16
C ASP A 41 4.36 -9.33 15.66
N THR A 42 3.97 -8.28 14.93
CA THR A 42 4.23 -6.89 15.32
C THR A 42 3.55 -6.56 16.66
N VAL A 43 2.28 -6.94 16.81
CA VAL A 43 1.50 -6.68 18.03
C VAL A 43 2.08 -7.45 19.22
N ILE A 44 2.45 -8.73 19.04
CA ILE A 44 3.12 -9.50 20.09
C ILE A 44 4.41 -8.80 20.53
N LYS A 45 5.23 -8.34 19.59
CA LYS A 45 6.47 -7.63 19.91
C LYS A 45 6.24 -6.27 20.55
N ALA A 46 5.22 -5.54 20.13
CA ALA A 46 4.85 -4.27 20.75
C ALA A 46 4.40 -4.47 22.20
N LEU A 47 3.55 -5.48 22.47
CA LEU A 47 3.06 -5.77 23.82
C LEU A 47 4.17 -6.28 24.75
N THR A 48 5.03 -7.17 24.27
CA THR A 48 6.18 -7.68 25.05
C THR A 48 7.23 -6.59 25.27
N GLY A 49 7.46 -5.73 24.27
CA GLY A 49 8.42 -4.63 24.31
C GLY A 49 7.88 -3.31 24.87
N ARG A 50 6.63 -3.26 25.37
CA ARG A 50 5.94 -2.00 25.73
C ARG A 50 6.73 -1.10 26.69
N ASN A 51 7.51 -1.68 27.59
CA ASN A 51 8.30 -0.92 28.57
C ASN A 51 9.48 -0.17 27.92
N SER A 52 9.83 -0.51 26.68
CA SER A 52 10.83 0.21 25.88
C SER A 52 10.24 1.38 25.09
N PHE A 53 8.90 1.47 25.00
CA PHE A 53 8.25 2.63 24.40
C PHE A 53 8.38 3.82 25.35
N GLN A 54 8.78 4.96 24.81
CA GLN A 54 8.93 6.19 25.58
C GLN A 54 7.62 6.99 25.52
N PRO A 55 6.88 7.13 26.64
CA PRO A 55 5.62 7.87 26.66
C PRO A 55 5.81 9.31 26.20
N GLY A 56 4.83 9.84 25.46
CA GLY A 56 4.90 11.18 24.85
C GLY A 56 5.59 11.23 23.49
N THR A 57 6.16 10.10 23.01
CA THR A 57 6.62 9.96 21.62
C THR A 57 5.53 9.37 20.73
N ASN A 58 5.75 9.36 19.41
CA ASN A 58 4.75 8.85 18.46
C ASN A 58 4.69 7.32 18.48
N LEU A 59 3.64 6.77 19.10
CA LEU A 59 3.41 5.31 19.18
C LEU A 59 3.32 4.66 17.79
N ALA A 60 2.62 5.29 16.85
CA ALA A 60 2.46 4.73 15.51
C ALA A 60 3.81 4.60 14.79
N ALA A 61 4.68 5.61 14.87
CA ALA A 61 6.03 5.54 14.32
C ALA A 61 6.85 4.40 14.93
N TRP A 62 6.75 4.20 16.25
CA TRP A 62 7.41 3.09 16.94
C TRP A 62 6.87 1.72 16.48
N LEU A 63 5.54 1.58 16.34
CA LEU A 63 4.90 0.35 15.86
C LEU A 63 5.28 0.04 14.40
N PHE A 64 5.27 1.05 13.52
CA PHE A 64 5.71 0.87 12.13
C PHE A 64 7.16 0.39 12.08
N ARG A 65 8.04 0.96 12.91
CA ARG A 65 9.45 0.52 13.03
C ARG A 65 9.58 -0.93 13.43
N ILE A 66 8.81 -1.39 14.42
CA ILE A 66 8.75 -2.82 14.80
C ILE A 66 8.32 -3.65 13.59
N GLN A 67 7.22 -3.27 12.92
CA GLN A 67 6.68 -4.02 11.79
C GLN A 67 7.67 -4.16 10.63
N ARG A 68 8.38 -3.08 10.27
CA ARG A 68 9.44 -3.12 9.26
C ARG A 68 10.55 -4.08 9.65
N ASN A 69 11.01 -4.01 10.89
CA ASN A 69 12.06 -4.90 11.39
C ASN A 69 11.63 -6.37 11.35
N GLU A 70 10.36 -6.66 11.67
CA GLU A 70 9.81 -8.01 11.56
C GLU A 70 9.74 -8.50 10.13
N PHE A 71 9.29 -7.66 9.21
CA PHE A 71 9.25 -7.97 7.79
C PHE A 71 10.64 -8.30 7.26
N ILE A 72 11.64 -7.45 7.53
CA ILE A 72 13.03 -7.66 7.11
C ILE A 72 13.61 -8.93 7.76
N SER A 73 13.34 -9.16 9.04
CA SER A 73 13.81 -10.36 9.76
C SER A 73 13.19 -11.64 9.21
N GLY A 74 11.90 -11.62 8.85
CA GLY A 74 11.21 -12.71 8.18
C GLY A 74 11.81 -13.01 6.81
N LEU A 75 12.09 -11.96 6.05
CA LEU A 75 12.69 -12.09 4.72
C LEU A 75 14.11 -12.69 4.75
N ARG A 76 14.95 -12.26 5.70
CA ARG A 76 16.29 -12.83 5.92
C ARG A 76 16.24 -14.31 6.28
N ARG A 77 15.25 -14.74 7.08
CA ARG A 77 15.05 -16.14 7.44
C ARG A 77 14.63 -17.00 6.25
N ARG A 78 13.78 -16.47 5.36
CA ARG A 78 13.33 -17.17 4.16
C ARG A 78 14.40 -17.23 3.05
N ARG A 79 15.31 -16.24 3.00
CA ARG A 79 16.35 -16.12 1.96
C ARG A 79 17.71 -15.74 2.55
N PRO A 80 18.38 -16.65 3.27
CA PRO A 80 19.63 -16.33 3.98
C PRO A 80 20.81 -15.98 3.07
N THR A 81 20.78 -16.40 1.80
CA THR A 81 21.85 -16.18 0.81
C THR A 81 21.69 -14.93 -0.06
N VAL A 82 20.59 -14.18 0.06
CA VAL A 82 20.30 -13.01 -0.79
C VAL A 82 20.52 -11.71 0.01
N PRO A 83 21.20 -10.69 -0.56
CA PRO A 83 21.31 -9.37 0.08
C PRO A 83 19.92 -8.80 0.43
N VAL A 84 19.82 -8.12 1.57
CA VAL A 84 18.53 -7.64 2.12
C VAL A 84 17.79 -6.73 1.13
N ASP A 85 18.48 -5.80 0.49
CA ASP A 85 17.85 -4.88 -0.48
C ASP A 85 17.27 -5.63 -1.68
N THR A 86 17.97 -6.66 -2.16
CA THR A 86 17.52 -7.52 -3.25
C THR A 86 16.34 -8.38 -2.82
N ALA A 87 16.39 -8.96 -1.62
CA ALA A 87 15.31 -9.77 -1.08
C ALA A 87 14.04 -8.93 -0.84
N ILE A 88 14.19 -7.68 -0.39
CA ILE A 88 13.08 -6.73 -0.22
C ILE A 88 12.46 -6.44 -1.60
N ALA A 89 13.28 -6.12 -2.59
CA ALA A 89 12.80 -5.84 -3.95
C ALA A 89 12.04 -7.03 -4.56
N GLU A 90 12.52 -8.26 -4.37
CA GLU A 90 11.89 -9.47 -4.89
C GLU A 90 10.65 -9.91 -4.10
N SER A 91 10.62 -9.78 -2.77
CA SER A 91 9.42 -10.10 -1.99
C SER A 91 8.24 -9.20 -2.40
N LEU A 92 8.55 -7.96 -2.74
CA LEU A 92 7.59 -6.94 -3.13
C LEU A 92 7.13 -7.05 -4.60
N SER A 93 7.54 -8.08 -5.36
CA SER A 93 7.14 -8.30 -6.76
C SER A 93 5.92 -9.21 -6.96
N HIS A 94 5.33 -9.75 -5.88
CA HIS A 94 4.18 -10.67 -5.96
C HIS A 94 2.89 -9.97 -6.47
N PRO A 95 2.07 -10.65 -7.30
CA PRO A 95 0.79 -10.12 -7.76
C PRO A 95 -0.20 -9.92 -6.60
N PRO A 96 -0.99 -8.84 -6.57
CA PRO A 96 -1.97 -8.60 -5.52
C PRO A 96 -3.17 -9.56 -5.61
N HIS A 97 -3.60 -10.13 -4.46
CA HIS A 97 -4.89 -10.83 -4.32
C HIS A 97 -6.06 -9.80 -4.30
N GLN A 98 -7.06 -10.00 -5.15
CA GLN A 98 -8.10 -9.01 -5.47
C GLN A 98 -9.33 -9.11 -4.54
N ASP A 99 -9.71 -7.99 -3.92
CA ASP A 99 -11.06 -7.77 -3.37
C ASP A 99 -11.28 -6.26 -3.15
N SER A 100 -11.85 -5.56 -4.13
CA SER A 100 -12.26 -4.13 -4.07
C SER A 100 -13.03 -3.69 -5.33
N GLY A 101 -13.91 -2.68 -5.22
CA GLY A 101 -14.68 -2.09 -6.36
C GLY A 101 -13.79 -1.46 -7.45
N LEU A 102 -14.36 -1.15 -8.63
CA LEU A 102 -13.62 -0.85 -9.88
C LEU A 102 -12.52 0.23 -9.73
N VAL A 103 -12.86 1.43 -9.24
CA VAL A 103 -11.91 2.55 -9.05
C VAL A 103 -10.82 2.19 -8.03
N MET A 104 -11.19 1.54 -6.93
CA MET A 104 -10.24 1.08 -5.92
C MET A 104 -9.33 -0.02 -6.47
N ARG A 105 -9.84 -0.90 -7.33
CA ARG A 105 -9.04 -1.94 -8.00
C ARG A 105 -7.98 -1.32 -8.92
N GLU A 106 -8.32 -0.29 -9.67
CA GLU A 106 -7.38 0.44 -10.53
C GLU A 106 -6.32 1.16 -9.71
N PHE A 107 -6.73 1.85 -8.64
CA PHE A 107 -5.80 2.45 -7.69
C PHE A 107 -4.86 1.41 -7.09
N MET A 108 -5.38 0.30 -6.55
CA MET A 108 -4.56 -0.75 -5.93
C MET A 108 -3.63 -1.42 -6.95
N SER A 109 -4.06 -1.56 -8.20
CA SER A 109 -3.23 -2.04 -9.31
C SER A 109 -2.09 -1.06 -9.61
N ALA A 110 -2.38 0.24 -9.76
CA ALA A 110 -1.40 1.28 -10.00
C ALA A 110 -0.42 1.41 -8.82
N PHE A 111 -0.93 1.42 -7.59
CA PHE A 111 -0.16 1.45 -6.35
C PHE A 111 0.75 0.23 -6.21
N GLY A 112 0.28 -0.94 -6.64
CA GLY A 112 1.10 -2.14 -6.74
C GLY A 112 2.25 -2.04 -7.74
N LYS A 113 2.17 -1.18 -8.77
CA LYS A 113 3.24 -1.01 -9.76
C LYS A 113 4.36 -0.07 -9.29
N LEU A 114 4.15 0.66 -8.19
CA LEU A 114 5.19 1.51 -7.60
C LEU A 114 6.39 0.67 -7.17
N ALA A 115 7.58 1.26 -7.31
CA ALA A 115 8.78 0.65 -6.78
C ALA A 115 8.63 0.46 -5.25
N PRO A 116 9.09 -0.69 -4.71
CA PRO A 116 9.17 -0.98 -3.28
C PRO A 116 9.34 0.22 -2.35
N ALA A 117 10.47 0.92 -2.51
CA ALA A 117 10.88 2.01 -1.64
C ALA A 117 10.04 3.29 -1.83
N GLN A 118 9.45 3.49 -3.01
CA GLN A 118 8.54 4.61 -3.30
C GLN A 118 7.19 4.39 -2.62
N ARG A 119 6.65 3.18 -2.76
CA ARG A 119 5.38 2.78 -2.15
C ARG A 119 5.44 2.91 -0.63
N GLU A 120 6.50 2.37 -0.04
CA GLU A 120 6.72 2.43 1.40
C GLU A 120 6.81 3.88 1.91
N ALA A 121 7.64 4.73 1.28
CA ALA A 121 7.80 6.11 1.70
C ALA A 121 6.48 6.91 1.57
N LEU A 122 5.74 6.72 0.47
CA LEU A 122 4.45 7.37 0.26
C LEU A 122 3.42 6.96 1.32
N LEU A 123 3.36 5.66 1.64
CA LEU A 123 2.36 5.13 2.56
C LEU A 123 2.62 5.55 4.00
N LEU A 124 3.88 5.56 4.44
CA LEU A 124 4.27 6.07 5.76
C LEU A 124 3.97 7.57 5.91
N ALA A 125 4.13 8.35 4.84
CA ALA A 125 3.76 9.77 4.85
C ALA A 125 2.24 9.99 4.91
N VAL A 126 1.43 9.09 4.33
CA VAL A 126 -0.02 9.29 4.19
C VAL A 126 -0.84 8.66 5.32
N LEU A 127 -0.45 7.49 5.84
CA LEU A 127 -1.25 6.79 6.87
C LEU A 127 -1.39 7.55 8.18
N GLU A 128 -0.38 8.35 8.52
CA GLU A 128 -0.18 8.86 9.86
C GLU A 128 0.39 10.29 9.84
N GLY A 129 0.61 10.85 8.64
CA GLY A 129 1.25 12.15 8.48
C GLY A 129 2.67 12.19 9.03
N LEU A 130 3.40 11.06 9.02
CA LEU A 130 4.72 11.00 9.64
C LEU A 130 5.65 12.09 9.05
N PRO A 131 6.38 12.81 9.90
CA PRO A 131 7.41 13.74 9.43
C PRO A 131 8.42 13.02 8.54
N TYR A 132 8.95 13.71 7.54
CA TYR A 132 9.91 13.11 6.61
C TYR A 132 11.18 12.64 7.31
N GLU A 133 11.56 13.29 8.41
CA GLU A 133 12.64 12.92 9.31
C GLU A 133 12.39 11.55 9.95
N THR A 134 11.18 11.33 10.47
CA THR A 134 10.78 10.03 11.04
C THR A 134 10.78 8.93 9.99
N ILE A 135 10.33 9.23 8.77
CA ILE A 135 10.35 8.27 7.67
C ILE A 135 11.79 7.95 7.25
N ALA A 136 12.67 8.95 7.24
CA ALA A 136 14.09 8.79 6.95
C ALA A 136 14.76 7.84 7.97
N ASP A 137 14.52 8.07 9.26
CA ASP A 137 15.02 7.22 10.35
C ASP A 137 14.46 5.80 10.28
N HIS A 138 13.17 5.68 9.95
CA HIS A 138 12.50 4.39 9.79
C HIS A 138 13.04 3.59 8.60
N THR A 139 13.29 4.27 7.48
CA THR A 139 13.72 3.62 6.24
C THR A 139 15.23 3.51 6.08
N GLY A 140 16.01 4.17 6.95
CA GLY A 140 17.48 4.18 6.92
C GLY A 140 18.08 5.00 5.77
N VAL A 141 17.39 6.05 5.31
CA VAL A 141 17.84 6.89 4.18
C VAL A 141 17.79 8.38 4.53
N SER A 142 18.36 9.24 3.69
CA SER A 142 18.29 10.69 3.92
C SER A 142 16.89 11.27 3.70
N VAL A 143 16.57 12.38 4.38
CA VAL A 143 15.30 13.12 4.17
C VAL A 143 15.10 13.54 2.71
N GLY A 144 16.18 13.92 2.00
CA GLY A 144 16.12 14.21 0.56
C GLY A 144 15.73 12.98 -0.28
N THR A 145 16.17 11.80 0.13
CA THR A 145 15.78 10.52 -0.49
C THR A 145 14.31 10.22 -0.24
N VAL A 146 13.79 10.48 0.97
CA VAL A 146 12.35 10.34 1.27
C VAL A 146 11.52 11.26 0.38
N LYS A 147 11.87 12.55 0.32
CA LYS A 147 11.17 13.54 -0.51
C LYS A 147 11.14 13.13 -1.99
N SER A 148 12.29 12.73 -2.54
CA SER A 148 12.37 12.29 -3.94
C SER A 148 11.61 10.98 -4.21
N ARG A 149 11.61 10.03 -3.27
CA ARG A 149 10.80 8.80 -3.37
C ARG A 149 9.30 9.11 -3.40
N ILE A 150 8.83 10.00 -2.52
CA ILE A 150 7.43 10.43 -2.46
C ILE A 150 7.02 11.16 -3.74
N SER A 151 7.84 12.10 -4.23
CA SER A 151 7.57 12.83 -5.48
C SER A 151 7.41 11.85 -6.64
N ARG A 152 8.40 10.97 -6.84
CA ARG A 152 8.37 9.98 -7.93
C ARG A 152 7.20 9.00 -7.80
N ALA A 153 6.81 8.65 -6.58
CA ALA A 153 5.64 7.82 -6.33
C ALA A 153 4.36 8.51 -6.84
N ARG A 154 4.19 9.80 -6.53
CA ARG A 154 3.05 10.62 -6.98
C ARG A 154 3.03 10.73 -8.50
N ASP A 155 4.15 11.10 -9.12
CA ASP A 155 4.26 11.21 -10.57
C ASP A 155 3.93 9.89 -11.28
N THR A 156 4.37 8.77 -10.70
CA THR A 156 4.09 7.43 -11.25
C THR A 156 2.62 7.06 -11.10
N LEU A 157 1.99 7.35 -9.96
CA LEU A 157 0.56 7.12 -9.76
C LEU A 157 -0.29 7.98 -10.69
N GLU A 158 0.01 9.27 -10.78
CA GLU A 158 -0.65 10.22 -11.68
C GLU A 158 -0.62 9.70 -13.12
N ARG A 159 0.57 9.33 -13.59
CA ARG A 159 0.75 8.75 -14.92
C ARG A 159 -0.08 7.47 -15.12
N LEU A 160 0.01 6.52 -14.19
CA LEU A 160 -0.67 5.22 -14.32
C LEU A 160 -2.19 5.32 -14.25
N LEU A 161 -2.73 6.29 -13.52
CA LEU A 161 -4.17 6.49 -13.36
C LEU A 161 -4.74 7.34 -14.51
N LEU A 162 -4.09 8.44 -14.89
CA LEU A 162 -4.57 9.33 -15.96
C LEU A 162 -4.36 8.75 -17.37
N GLU A 163 -3.24 8.05 -17.62
CA GLU A 163 -3.02 7.37 -18.90
C GLU A 163 -3.85 6.07 -19.02
N GLY A 164 -4.29 5.51 -17.89
CA GLY A 164 -5.21 4.37 -17.83
C GLY A 164 -6.64 4.73 -18.24
N GLU A 165 -7.11 5.92 -17.84
CA GLU A 165 -8.42 6.49 -18.22
C GLU A 165 -8.55 6.67 -19.75
N SER A 166 -7.44 6.93 -20.43
CA SER A 166 -7.39 7.16 -21.89
C SER A 166 -7.62 5.89 -22.73
N ARG A 167 -7.80 4.71 -22.10
CA ARG A 167 -8.05 3.43 -22.78
C ARG A 167 -9.48 2.88 -22.63
N HIS A 168 -10.43 3.68 -22.15
CA HIS A 168 -11.85 3.38 -22.29
C HIS A 168 -12.46 4.18 -23.45
N PRO A 169 -12.47 3.64 -24.70
CA PRO A 169 -13.45 4.10 -25.66
C PRO A 169 -14.82 3.67 -25.11
N THR A 170 -15.55 4.62 -24.54
CA THR A 170 -16.96 4.46 -24.22
C THR A 170 -17.67 4.05 -25.51
N GLY A 171 -17.93 2.76 -25.66
CA GLY A 171 -18.69 2.24 -26.78
C GLY A 171 -20.15 2.58 -26.56
N GLU A 172 -20.65 3.62 -27.22
CA GLU A 172 -22.03 3.71 -27.74
C GLU A 172 -22.15 4.96 -28.63
N THR A 173 -22.02 4.83 -29.94
CA THR A 173 -23.25 4.85 -30.76
C THR A 173 -23.02 4.02 -32.01
N ALA A 174 -23.49 2.76 -31.95
CA ALA A 174 -23.80 1.99 -33.14
C ALA A 174 -24.89 2.74 -33.92
N ARG A 175 -24.47 3.55 -34.90
CA ARG A 175 -25.37 4.09 -35.91
C ARG A 175 -25.84 2.90 -36.76
N ARG A 176 -27.03 2.38 -36.46
CA ARG A 176 -27.75 1.44 -37.33
C ARG A 176 -27.85 2.06 -38.73
N PRO A 177 -27.56 1.34 -39.82
CA PRO A 177 -28.07 1.76 -41.11
C PRO A 177 -29.60 1.59 -41.07
N SER A 178 -30.30 2.70 -41.23
CA SER A 178 -31.73 2.77 -41.44
C SER A 178 -32.08 1.99 -42.72
N ALA A 179 -32.75 0.85 -42.53
CA ALA A 179 -33.58 0.26 -43.56
C ALA A 179 -34.86 1.08 -43.63
N GLU A 180 -34.97 1.91 -44.67
CA GLU A 180 -36.26 2.38 -45.17
C GLU A 180 -36.47 1.75 -46.55
N ALA A 181 -37.63 1.13 -46.68
CA ALA A 181 -38.15 0.43 -47.83
C ALA A 181 -39.04 1.36 -48.65
N GLU A 182 -39.06 1.15 -49.97
CA GLU A 182 -40.20 1.33 -50.90
C GLU A 182 -39.62 1.05 -52.31
N GLU A 183 -39.84 -0.10 -52.95
CA GLU A 183 -41.09 -0.62 -53.52
C GLU A 183 -41.92 0.41 -54.31
N ASP A 184 -41.61 0.51 -55.61
CA ASP A 184 -42.54 0.63 -56.74
C ASP A 184 -41.69 0.62 -58.03
N ARG A 185 -41.99 0.05 -59.19
CA ARG A 185 -42.99 -0.89 -59.73
C ARG A 185 -42.62 -1.04 -61.22
N VAL A 186 -42.81 -2.22 -61.81
CA VAL A 186 -43.21 -2.43 -63.22
C VAL A 186 -42.16 -2.06 -64.32
N GLY A 187 -41.85 -2.87 -65.33
CA GLY A 187 -42.43 -4.13 -65.78
C GLY A 187 -41.67 -4.67 -67.00
N ASP A 188 -41.73 -5.99 -67.09
CA ASP A 188 -41.70 -6.87 -68.27
C ASP A 188 -41.64 -6.20 -69.67
N ARG A 189 -40.49 -6.33 -70.36
CA ARG A 189 -40.34 -6.84 -71.73
C ARG A 189 -38.89 -6.91 -72.20
#